data_AF-A0A9D4MN26-F1
#
_entry.id   AF-A0A9D4MN26-F1
#
_cell.length_a   1.000
_cell.length_b   1.000
_cell.length_c   1.000
_cell.angle_alpha   90.00
_cell.angle_beta   90.00
_cell.angle_gamma   90.00
#
_symmetry.space_group_name_H-M   'P 1'
#
loop_
_entity.id
_entity.type
_entity.pdbx_description
1 polymer ?
#
loop_
_entity_poly.entity_id
_entity_poly.type
_entity_poly.pdbx_seq_one_letter_code
_entity_poly.pdbx_strand_id
1 'polypeptide(L)'
;MKRSLSNNRLRNISRATFRGLIKLQDLYLYNNALESIDDGVFEEVTNLTYLSLNGNRLRNISRATFRGLIKLQNLFLFNNALESIDGGVFEEVTNLTYLEREIEREREREKEREREREREREREIQKERERRDRDRETVRYIERESESEREREREREIQKERDRRDRDREKRDRVRERDRGRSDR
;
A
#
# COMPACT_ATOMS: atom_id res chain seq x y z
N MET A 1 8.01 -41.20 16.31
CA MET A 1 6.93 -41.89 15.55
C MET A 1 6.04 -40.83 14.91
N LYS A 2 5.51 -41.06 13.71
CA LYS A 2 4.66 -40.10 12.99
C LYS A 2 3.27 -40.67 12.76
N ARG A 3 2.24 -39.83 12.81
CA ARG A 3 0.87 -40.20 12.44
C ARG A 3 0.25 -39.10 11.59
N SER A 4 -0.27 -39.49 10.42
CA SER A 4 -0.96 -38.57 9.51
C SER A 4 -2.44 -38.95 9.42
N LEU A 5 -3.29 -37.95 9.61
CA LEU A 5 -4.74 -37.98 9.43
C LEU A 5 -5.19 -36.81 8.53
N SER A 6 -4.25 -36.17 7.85
CA SER A 6 -4.46 -35.01 6.99
C SER A 6 -5.21 -35.31 5.71
N ASN A 7 -5.79 -34.26 5.10
CA ASN A 7 -6.54 -34.31 3.83
C ASN A 7 -7.74 -35.27 3.89
N ASN A 8 -8.41 -35.31 5.04
CA ASN A 8 -9.64 -36.06 5.22
C ASN A 8 -10.81 -35.09 5.46
N ARG A 9 -11.96 -35.63 5.87
CA ARG A 9 -13.15 -34.85 6.23
C ARG A 9 -13.44 -34.95 7.73
N LEU A 10 -12.39 -35.04 8.55
CA LEU A 10 -12.54 -35.16 10.00
C LEU A 10 -13.16 -33.87 10.53
N ARG A 11 -14.27 -34.03 11.27
CA ARG A 11 -14.99 -32.92 11.92
C ARG A 11 -14.71 -32.82 13.40
N ASN A 12 -14.33 -33.93 14.03
CA ASN A 12 -13.94 -33.96 15.43
C ASN A 12 -12.79 -34.97 15.66
N ILE A 13 -12.03 -34.75 16.71
CA ILE A 13 -11.01 -35.64 17.25
C ILE A 13 -11.22 -35.77 18.76
N SER A 14 -11.03 -36.98 19.29
CA SER A 14 -11.24 -37.27 20.70
C SER A 14 -9.98 -37.83 21.35
N ARG A 15 -9.90 -37.76 22.69
CA ARG A 15 -8.82 -38.37 23.49
C ARG A 15 -8.55 -39.83 23.10
N ALA A 16 -9.62 -40.59 22.85
CA ALA A 16 -9.54 -41.99 22.44
C ALA A 16 -8.78 -42.20 21.12
N THR A 17 -8.76 -41.19 20.22
CA THR A 17 -8.06 -41.24 18.93
C THR A 17 -6.55 -41.39 19.09
N PHE A 18 -6.00 -40.83 20.17
CA PHE A 18 -4.56 -40.79 20.44
C PHE A 18 -4.14 -41.62 21.65
N ARG A 19 -5.08 -42.37 22.24
CA ARG A 19 -4.84 -43.17 23.43
C ARG A 19 -3.68 -44.15 23.23
N GLY A 20 -2.74 -44.16 24.17
CA GLY A 20 -1.57 -45.05 24.15
C GLY A 20 -0.49 -44.69 23.12
N LEU A 21 -0.64 -43.61 22.35
CA LEU A 21 0.37 -43.16 21.38
C LEU A 21 1.51 -42.36 22.04
N ILE A 22 1.99 -42.81 23.19
CA ILE A 22 2.98 -42.10 24.02
C ILE A 22 4.32 -41.82 23.29
N LYS A 23 4.63 -42.55 22.21
CA LYS A 23 5.86 -42.36 21.39
C LYS A 23 5.66 -41.43 20.19
N LEU A 24 4.46 -40.88 20.01
CA LEU A 24 4.14 -39.99 18.89
C LEU A 24 4.93 -38.69 19.00
N GLN A 25 5.56 -38.28 17.89
CA GLN A 25 6.39 -37.08 17.78
C GLN A 25 5.79 -36.10 16.76
N ASP A 26 5.29 -36.64 15.64
CA ASP A 26 4.71 -35.81 14.58
C ASP A 26 3.24 -36.22 14.36
N LEU A 27 2.36 -35.24 14.45
CA LEU A 27 0.93 -35.39 14.19
C LEU A 27 0.49 -34.41 13.12
N TYR A 28 0.04 -34.96 11.99
CA TYR A 28 -0.49 -34.20 10.86
C TYR A 28 -2.01 -34.33 10.81
N LEU A 29 -2.71 -33.21 10.98
CA LEU A 29 -4.16 -33.07 10.93
C LEU A 29 -4.63 -31.98 9.96
N TYR A 30 -3.71 -31.41 9.17
CA TYR A 30 -4.03 -30.35 8.22
C TYR A 30 -5.04 -30.75 7.14
N ASN A 31 -5.72 -29.75 6.57
CA ASN A 31 -6.74 -29.91 5.53
C ASN A 31 -7.83 -30.91 5.95
N ASN A 32 -8.46 -30.65 7.09
CA ASN A 32 -9.64 -31.37 7.56
C ASN A 32 -10.79 -30.35 7.75
N ALA A 33 -11.87 -30.77 8.38
CA ALA A 33 -13.02 -29.92 8.69
C ALA A 33 -13.22 -29.78 10.21
N LEU A 34 -12.15 -29.79 11.00
CA LEU A 34 -12.23 -29.66 12.46
C LEU A 34 -12.75 -28.27 12.82
N GLU A 35 -13.87 -28.22 13.54
CA GLU A 35 -14.52 -26.97 13.97
C GLU A 35 -14.12 -26.60 15.41
N SER A 36 -13.83 -27.62 16.23
CA SER A 36 -13.33 -27.49 17.60
C SER A 36 -12.38 -28.65 17.93
N ILE A 37 -11.60 -28.49 19.00
CA ILE A 37 -10.81 -29.55 19.61
C ILE A 37 -11.14 -29.56 21.10
N ASP A 38 -11.53 -30.73 21.62
CA ASP A 38 -11.88 -30.86 23.03
C ASP A 38 -10.64 -30.73 23.93
N ASP A 39 -10.85 -30.27 25.15
CA ASP A 39 -9.79 -30.10 26.14
C ASP A 39 -9.10 -31.42 26.47
N GLY A 40 -7.76 -31.40 26.50
CA GLY A 40 -6.90 -32.54 26.80
C GLY A 40 -6.95 -33.68 25.78
N VAL A 41 -7.43 -33.45 24.54
CA VAL A 41 -7.33 -34.42 23.43
C VAL A 41 -5.90 -34.92 23.23
N PHE A 42 -4.90 -34.07 23.52
CA PHE A 42 -3.48 -34.40 23.34
C PHE A 42 -2.75 -34.78 24.65
N GLU A 43 -3.47 -34.97 25.76
CA GLU A 43 -2.88 -35.14 27.10
C GLU A 43 -1.98 -36.39 27.21
N GLU A 44 -2.24 -37.45 26.44
CA GLU A 44 -1.43 -38.68 26.44
C GLU A 44 -0.24 -38.65 25.45
N VAL A 45 -0.18 -37.71 24.51
CA VAL A 45 0.88 -37.63 23.48
C VAL A 45 1.98 -36.64 23.88
N THR A 46 2.52 -36.81 25.08
CA THR A 46 3.48 -35.87 25.70
C THR A 46 4.83 -35.76 25.00
N ASN A 47 5.16 -36.69 24.09
CA ASN A 47 6.38 -36.65 23.28
C ASN A 47 6.22 -35.93 21.94
N LEU A 48 5.06 -35.30 21.68
CA LEU A 48 4.79 -34.61 20.44
C LEU A 48 5.67 -33.35 20.30
N THR A 49 6.37 -33.25 19.18
CA THR A 49 7.26 -32.14 18.81
C THR A 49 6.71 -31.32 17.65
N TYR A 50 5.83 -31.92 16.85
CA TYR A 50 5.24 -31.31 15.66
C TYR A 50 3.73 -31.57 15.59
N LEU A 51 2.93 -30.50 15.56
CA LEU A 51 1.48 -30.55 15.42
C LEU A 51 1.02 -29.62 14.31
N SER A 52 0.41 -30.19 13.28
CA SER A 52 -0.12 -29.43 12.14
C SER A 52 -1.64 -29.53 12.10
N LEU A 53 -2.30 -28.40 12.33
CA LEU A 53 -3.76 -28.21 12.37
C LEU A 53 -4.23 -27.17 11.34
N ASN A 54 -3.33 -26.72 10.46
CA ASN A 54 -3.62 -25.71 9.45
C ASN A 54 -4.64 -26.18 8.40
N GLY A 55 -5.41 -25.27 7.81
CA GLY A 55 -6.44 -25.63 6.84
C GLY A 55 -7.61 -26.40 7.47
N ASN A 56 -7.97 -26.08 8.71
CA ASN A 56 -9.18 -26.57 9.38
C ASN A 56 -10.19 -25.41 9.52
N ARG A 57 -11.23 -25.59 10.33
CA ARG A 57 -12.29 -24.59 10.58
C ARG A 57 -12.37 -24.22 12.05
N LEU A 58 -11.24 -24.33 12.77
CA LEU A 58 -11.18 -24.04 14.19
C LEU A 58 -11.53 -22.57 14.42
N ARG A 59 -12.50 -22.33 15.31
CA ARG A 59 -12.91 -20.97 15.69
C ARG A 59 -12.25 -20.48 16.96
N ASN A 60 -12.16 -21.38 17.94
CA ASN A 60 -11.60 -21.08 19.26
C ASN A 60 -10.60 -22.18 19.64
N ILE A 61 -9.59 -21.80 20.40
CA ILE A 61 -8.64 -22.74 21.02
C ILE A 61 -8.51 -22.34 22.49
N SER A 62 -8.68 -23.30 23.39
CA SER A 62 -8.52 -23.10 24.82
C SER A 62 -7.08 -23.38 25.25
N ARG A 63 -6.65 -22.85 26.40
CA ARG A 63 -5.40 -23.25 27.04
C ARG A 63 -5.32 -24.76 27.30
N ALA A 64 -6.44 -25.37 27.65
CA ALA A 64 -6.51 -26.80 27.94
C ALA A 64 -6.43 -27.69 26.69
N THR A 65 -6.57 -27.12 25.48
CA THR A 65 -6.42 -27.86 24.22
C THR A 65 -5.03 -28.46 24.09
N PHE A 66 -3.97 -27.69 24.40
CA PHE A 66 -2.58 -28.12 24.26
C PHE A 66 -1.96 -28.66 25.54
N ARG A 67 -2.76 -28.92 26.56
CA ARG A 67 -2.29 -29.46 27.83
C ARG A 67 -1.51 -30.76 27.62
N GLY A 68 -0.33 -30.85 28.23
CA GLY A 68 0.55 -32.02 28.15
C GLY A 68 1.53 -31.99 26.98
N LEU A 69 1.41 -31.05 26.03
CA LEU A 69 2.30 -30.91 24.88
C LEU A 69 3.61 -30.16 25.21
N ILE A 70 4.24 -30.53 26.33
CA ILE A 70 5.41 -29.83 26.88
C ILE A 70 6.64 -29.85 25.96
N LYS A 71 6.72 -30.79 25.02
CA LYS A 71 7.83 -30.91 24.05
C LYS A 71 7.52 -30.30 22.68
N LEU A 72 6.35 -29.66 22.52
CA LEU A 72 5.92 -29.17 21.23
C LEU A 72 6.79 -27.99 20.78
N GLN A 73 7.37 -28.12 19.59
CA GLN A 73 8.26 -27.12 19.00
C GLN A 73 7.63 -26.41 17.81
N ASN A 74 6.81 -27.15 17.06
CA ASN A 74 6.21 -26.66 15.83
C ASN A 74 4.69 -26.84 15.91
N LEU A 75 3.97 -25.73 15.93
CA LEU A 75 2.52 -25.68 15.93
C LEU A 75 2.05 -24.85 14.74
N PHE A 76 1.23 -25.45 13.89
CA PHE A 76 0.69 -24.79 12.71
C PHE A 76 -0.83 -24.67 12.83
N LEU A 77 -1.31 -23.43 12.98
CA LEU A 77 -2.73 -23.10 13.14
C LEU A 77 -3.26 -22.18 12.03
N PHE A 78 -2.42 -21.80 11.07
CA PHE A 78 -2.80 -20.90 9.98
C PHE A 78 -3.94 -21.49 9.11
N ASN A 79 -4.65 -20.63 8.39
CA ASN A 79 -5.78 -21.03 7.55
C ASN A 79 -6.86 -21.80 8.36
N ASN A 80 -7.23 -21.24 9.50
CA ASN A 80 -8.40 -21.60 10.31
C ASN A 80 -9.33 -20.39 10.42
N ALA A 81 -10.44 -20.52 11.14
CA ALA A 81 -11.40 -19.45 11.39
C ALA A 81 -11.21 -18.82 12.78
N LEU A 82 -9.96 -18.75 13.27
CA LEU A 82 -9.66 -18.27 14.62
C LEU A 82 -9.91 -16.76 14.71
N GLU A 83 -10.89 -16.36 15.50
CA GLU A 83 -11.26 -14.94 15.68
C GLU A 83 -10.28 -14.23 16.64
N SER A 84 -9.87 -14.92 17.70
CA SER A 84 -8.83 -14.47 18.62
C SER A 84 -8.16 -15.69 19.27
N ILE A 85 -6.89 -15.53 19.66
CA ILE A 85 -6.18 -16.50 20.47
C ILE A 85 -5.78 -15.79 21.76
N ASP A 86 -6.29 -16.28 22.88
CA ASP A 86 -5.89 -15.81 24.20
C ASP A 86 -4.38 -16.12 24.41
N GLY A 87 -3.63 -15.13 24.90
CA GLY A 87 -2.19 -15.30 25.17
C GLY A 87 -1.88 -16.47 26.12
N GLY A 88 -2.82 -16.80 27.03
CA GLY A 88 -2.71 -17.94 27.94
C GLY A 88 -2.76 -19.31 27.24
N VAL A 89 -3.17 -19.38 25.96
CA VAL A 89 -3.22 -20.64 25.19
C VAL A 89 -1.84 -21.26 25.00
N PHE A 90 -0.80 -20.41 24.92
CA PHE A 90 0.56 -20.85 24.66
C PHE A 90 1.39 -21.11 25.92
N GLU A 91 0.84 -20.86 27.12
CA GLU A 91 1.53 -21.10 28.40
C GLU A 91 1.89 -22.58 28.61
N GLU A 92 1.11 -23.51 28.06
CA GLU A 92 1.34 -24.96 28.19
C GLU A 92 2.35 -25.50 27.16
N VAL A 93 2.70 -24.70 26.15
CA VAL A 93 3.57 -25.07 25.02
C VAL A 93 4.79 -24.15 24.97
N THR A 94 5.56 -24.15 26.04
CA THR A 94 6.70 -23.24 26.26
C THR A 94 7.91 -23.44 25.34
N ASN A 95 7.93 -24.53 24.56
CA ASN A 95 9.03 -24.88 23.66
C ASN A 95 8.78 -24.53 22.18
N LEU A 96 7.74 -23.74 21.88
CA LEU A 96 7.38 -23.37 20.52
C LEU A 96 8.44 -22.46 19.88
N THR A 97 9.02 -22.91 18.77
CA THR A 97 10.03 -22.16 17.99
C THR A 97 9.48 -21.66 16.66
N TYR A 98 8.55 -22.39 16.04
CA TYR A 98 8.00 -22.00 14.73
C TYR A 98 6.98 -20.87 14.82
N LEU A 99 6.13 -20.87 15.86
CA LEU A 99 5.09 -19.86 16.04
C LEU A 99 5.71 -18.45 16.17
N GLU A 100 6.80 -18.33 16.94
CA GLU A 100 7.56 -17.09 17.08
C GLU A 100 8.09 -16.59 15.74
N ARG A 101 8.62 -17.50 14.90
CA ARG A 101 9.13 -17.14 13.57
C ARG A 101 8.04 -16.69 12.61
N GLU A 102 6.83 -17.25 12.67
CA GLU A 102 5.73 -16.83 11.80
C GLU A 102 5.10 -15.51 12.28
N ILE A 103 5.01 -15.29 13.60
CA ILE A 103 4.63 -13.98 14.16
C ILE A 103 5.60 -12.90 13.69
N GLU A 104 6.91 -13.16 13.73
CA GLU A 104 7.90 -12.20 13.25
C GLU A 104 7.82 -11.97 11.74
N ARG A 105 7.54 -13.01 10.94
CA ARG A 105 7.30 -12.86 9.50
C ARG A 105 6.08 -12.02 9.18
N GLU A 106 4.96 -12.19 9.91
CA GLU A 106 3.77 -11.34 9.72
C GLU A 106 4.05 -9.89 10.13
N ARG A 107 4.79 -9.66 11.22
CA ARG A 107 5.23 -8.31 11.60
C ARG A 107 6.10 -7.66 10.53
N GLU A 108 7.02 -8.40 9.92
CA GLU A 108 7.84 -7.88 8.82
C GLU A 108 7.02 -7.64 7.55
N ARG A 109 6.07 -8.52 7.22
CA ARG A 109 5.11 -8.32 6.10
C ARG A 109 4.26 -7.07 6.32
N GLU A 110 3.82 -6.80 7.55
CA GLU A 110 3.05 -5.60 7.91
C GLU A 110 3.90 -4.33 7.76
N LYS A 111 5.15 -4.33 8.26
CA LYS A 111 6.10 -3.24 8.06
C LYS A 111 6.37 -2.98 6.58
N GLU A 112 6.46 -4.03 5.77
CA GLU A 112 6.66 -3.90 4.32
C GLU A 112 5.44 -3.26 3.63
N ARG A 113 4.21 -3.68 3.99
CA ARG A 113 2.98 -3.05 3.51
C ARG A 113 2.88 -1.58 3.90
N GLU A 114 3.31 -1.22 5.12
CA GLU A 114 3.33 0.17 5.57
C GLU A 114 4.32 1.02 4.75
N ARG A 115 5.54 0.51 4.53
CA ARG A 115 6.53 1.15 3.65
C ARG A 115 6.03 1.30 2.22
N GLU A 116 5.29 0.33 1.70
CA GLU A 116 4.70 0.40 0.37
C GLU A 116 3.63 1.50 0.28
N ARG A 117 2.73 1.58 1.28
CA ARG A 117 1.74 2.66 1.39
C ARG A 117 2.39 4.04 1.50
N GLU A 118 3.49 4.16 2.24
CA GLU A 118 4.24 5.42 2.35
C GLU A 118 4.85 5.82 1.00
N ARG A 119 5.50 4.89 0.31
CA ARG A 119 6.04 5.11 -1.05
C ARG A 119 4.95 5.52 -2.05
N GLU A 120 3.76 4.93 -1.94
CA GLU A 120 2.63 5.29 -2.79
C GLU A 120 2.16 6.72 -2.52
N ARG A 121 2.01 7.11 -1.25
CA ARG A 121 1.68 8.49 -0.86
C ARG A 121 2.72 9.49 -1.35
N GLU A 122 4.01 9.19 -1.22
CA GLU A 122 5.09 10.05 -1.74
C GLU A 122 5.01 10.22 -3.25
N ARG A 123 4.74 9.14 -4.00
CA ARG A 123 4.55 9.19 -5.45
C ARG A 123 3.35 10.06 -5.84
N GLU A 124 2.25 9.99 -5.11
CA GLU A 124 1.09 10.85 -5.34
C GLU A 124 1.41 12.32 -5.10
N ILE A 125 2.07 12.64 -3.98
CA ILE A 125 2.52 14.00 -3.65
C ILE A 125 3.44 14.54 -4.76
N GLN A 126 4.37 13.71 -5.25
CA GLN A 126 5.28 14.11 -6.32
C GLN A 126 4.54 14.39 -7.63
N LYS A 127 3.59 13.53 -8.03
CA LYS A 127 2.75 13.76 -9.22
C LYS A 127 1.94 15.05 -9.10
N GLU A 128 1.41 15.35 -7.91
CA GLU A 128 0.66 16.59 -7.69
C GLU A 128 1.57 17.82 -7.80
N ARG A 129 2.80 17.76 -7.25
CA ARG A 129 3.80 18.82 -7.40
C ARG A 129 4.13 19.08 -8.86
N GLU A 130 4.42 18.04 -9.64
CA GLU A 130 4.70 18.14 -11.07
C GLU A 130 3.53 18.70 -11.88
N ARG A 131 2.29 18.37 -11.50
CA ARG A 131 1.10 18.98 -12.10
C ARG A 131 1.04 20.47 -11.80
N ARG A 132 1.20 20.87 -10.53
CA ARG A 132 1.20 22.28 -10.12
C ARG A 132 2.31 23.08 -10.81
N ASP A 133 3.49 22.50 -11.01
CA ASP A 133 4.59 23.16 -11.69
C ASP A 133 4.33 23.35 -13.19
N ARG A 134 3.74 22.35 -13.87
CA ARG A 134 3.28 22.50 -15.26
C ARG A 134 2.19 23.55 -15.41
N ASP A 135 1.23 23.58 -14.49
CA ASP A 135 0.16 24.59 -14.48
C ASP A 135 0.77 25.99 -14.30
N ARG A 136 1.73 26.16 -13.40
CA ARG A 136 2.48 27.42 -13.20
C ARG A 136 3.27 27.84 -14.43
N GLU A 137 3.93 26.90 -15.10
CA GLU A 137 4.68 27.19 -16.33
C GLU A 137 3.75 27.64 -17.46
N THR A 138 2.59 27.00 -17.59
CA THR A 138 1.55 27.37 -18.55
C THR A 138 1.05 28.80 -18.31
N VAL A 139 0.79 29.17 -17.04
CA VAL A 139 0.38 30.53 -16.67
C VAL A 139 1.47 31.55 -17.05
N ARG A 140 2.74 31.29 -16.69
CA ARG A 140 3.85 32.18 -17.05
C ARG A 140 4.01 32.34 -18.56
N TYR A 141 3.78 31.30 -19.33
CA TYR A 141 3.83 31.36 -20.80
C TYR A 141 2.73 32.28 -21.35
N ILE A 142 1.49 32.11 -20.89
CA ILE A 142 0.35 32.95 -21.30
C ILE A 142 0.58 34.42 -20.92
N GLU A 143 1.14 34.70 -19.74
CA GLU A 143 1.49 36.05 -19.30
C GLU A 143 2.53 36.70 -20.23
N ARG A 144 3.61 35.98 -20.59
CA ARG A 144 4.66 36.48 -21.51
C ARG A 144 4.13 36.76 -22.91
N GLU A 145 3.29 35.88 -23.46
CA GLU A 145 2.64 36.09 -24.76
C GLU A 145 1.73 37.33 -24.71
N SER A 146 0.92 37.46 -23.65
CA SER A 146 0.04 38.62 -23.46
C SER A 146 0.81 39.94 -23.34
N GLU A 147 1.94 39.95 -22.64
CA GLU A 147 2.83 41.12 -22.56
C GLU A 147 3.46 41.45 -23.92
N SER A 148 3.92 40.43 -24.64
CA SER A 148 4.51 40.60 -25.98
C SER A 148 3.48 41.16 -26.98
N GLU A 149 2.23 40.71 -26.93
CA GLU A 149 1.15 41.26 -27.76
C GLU A 149 0.85 42.72 -27.43
N ARG A 150 0.78 43.07 -26.13
CA ARG A 150 0.59 44.46 -25.68
C ARG A 150 1.72 45.37 -26.15
N GLU A 151 2.96 44.90 -26.14
CA GLU A 151 4.12 45.65 -26.62
C GLU A 151 4.05 45.89 -28.13
N ARG A 152 3.76 44.84 -28.92
CA ARG A 152 3.55 44.96 -30.37
C ARG A 152 2.42 45.93 -30.71
N GLU A 153 1.34 45.95 -29.93
CA GLU A 153 0.24 46.90 -30.13
C GLU A 153 0.68 48.35 -29.86
N ARG A 154 1.42 48.59 -28.77
CA ARG A 154 2.01 49.90 -28.46
C ARG A 154 2.94 50.40 -29.57
N GLU A 155 3.82 49.53 -30.08
CA GLU A 155 4.71 49.88 -31.19
C GLU A 155 3.95 50.26 -32.45
N ARG A 156 2.88 49.52 -32.78
CA ARG A 156 1.99 49.83 -33.90
C ARG A 156 1.31 51.18 -33.74
N GLU A 157 0.87 51.54 -32.53
CA GLU A 157 0.28 52.86 -32.26
C GLU A 157 1.29 53.99 -32.42
N ILE A 158 2.49 53.82 -31.85
CA ILE A 158 3.59 54.79 -31.98
C ILE A 158 3.93 55.01 -33.46
N GLN A 159 4.03 53.93 -34.25
CA GLN A 159 4.32 54.03 -35.68
C GLN A 159 3.20 54.76 -36.42
N LYS A 160 1.93 54.43 -36.16
CA LYS A 160 0.78 55.15 -36.74
C LYS A 160 0.81 56.65 -36.42
N GLU A 161 1.22 57.03 -35.21
CA GLU A 161 1.33 58.43 -34.82
C GLU A 161 2.49 59.14 -35.53
N ARG A 162 3.65 58.48 -35.69
CA ARG A 162 4.76 58.98 -36.50
C ARG A 162 4.33 59.23 -37.95
N ASP A 163 3.70 58.24 -38.58
CA ASP A 163 3.21 58.35 -39.96
C ASP A 163 2.16 59.47 -40.13
N ARG A 164 1.37 59.75 -39.09
CA ARG A 164 0.44 60.90 -39.08
C ARG A 164 1.22 62.22 -39.04
N ARG A 165 2.18 62.36 -38.12
CA ARG A 165 3.02 63.55 -38.00
C ARG A 165 3.79 63.85 -39.28
N ASP A 166 4.35 62.83 -39.93
CA ASP A 166 5.09 62.98 -41.19
C ASP A 166 4.17 63.45 -42.32
N ARG A 167 2.97 62.86 -42.45
CA ARG A 167 1.96 63.33 -43.42
C ARG A 167 1.54 64.77 -43.18
N ASP A 168 1.38 65.18 -41.92
CA ASP A 168 1.03 66.57 -41.59
C ASP A 168 2.20 67.53 -41.88
N ARG A 169 3.44 67.07 -41.69
CA ARG A 169 4.65 67.82 -42.06
C ARG A 169 4.75 68.02 -43.56
N GLU A 170 4.57 66.96 -44.35
CA GLU A 170 4.52 67.04 -45.82
C GLU A 170 3.43 67.98 -46.31
N LYS A 171 2.22 67.91 -45.72
CA LYS A 171 1.13 68.83 -46.07
C LYS A 171 1.52 70.28 -45.80
N ARG A 172 2.14 70.58 -44.66
CA ARG A 172 2.62 71.93 -44.34
C ARG A 172 3.69 72.41 -45.30
N ASP A 173 4.62 71.54 -45.69
CA ASP A 173 5.68 71.88 -46.64
C ASP A 173 5.11 72.14 -48.05
N ARG A 174 4.14 71.34 -48.51
CA ARG A 174 3.41 71.60 -49.77
C ARG A 174 2.65 72.93 -49.76
N VAL A 175 2.07 73.33 -48.63
CA VAL A 175 1.40 74.64 -48.49
C VAL A 175 2.44 75.77 -48.59
N ARG A 176 3.57 75.65 -47.90
CA ARG A 176 4.67 76.63 -47.98
C ARG A 176 5.24 76.79 -49.39
N GLU A 177 5.39 75.71 -50.14
CA GLU A 177 5.82 75.78 -51.55
C GLU A 177 4.80 76.49 -52.44
N ARG A 178 3.49 76.23 -52.24
CA ARG A 178 2.43 76.93 -52.97
C ARG A 178 2.41 78.43 -52.67
N ASP A 179 2.66 78.82 -51.42
CA ASP A 179 2.69 80.23 -51.03
C ASP A 179 3.92 80.95 -51.61
N ARG A 180 5.10 80.30 -51.65
CA ARG A 180 6.29 80.86 -52.32
C ARG A 180 6.08 81.07 -53.82
N GLY A 181 5.45 80.11 -54.52
CA GLY A 181 5.14 80.24 -55.95
C GLY A 181 4.09 81.31 -56.30
N ARG A 182 3.39 81.87 -55.30
CA ARG A 182 2.46 83.01 -55.48
C ARG A 182 3.12 84.36 -55.24
N SER A 183 4.27 84.42 -54.57
CA SER A 183 5.00 85.68 -54.32
C SER A 183 5.97 86.07 -55.44
N ASP A 184 6.24 85.17 -56.40
CA ASP A 184 7.13 85.41 -57.56
C ASP A 184 6.38 85.74 -58.87
N ARG A 185 5.11 86.17 -58.79
CA ARG A 185 4.31 86.70 -59.92
C ARG A 185 3.80 88.10 -59.60
#